data_AF-A0A381YMJ9-F1
#
_entry.id   AF-A0A381YMJ9-F1
#
_cell.length_a   1.000
_cell.length_b   1.000
_cell.length_c   1.000
_cell.angle_alpha   90.00
_cell.angle_beta   90.00
_cell.angle_gamma   90.00
#
_symmetry.space_group_name_H-M   'P 1'
#
loop_
_entity.id
_entity.type
_entity.pdbx_description
1 polymer ?
#
loop_
_entity_poly.entity_id
_entity_poly.type
_entity_poly.pdbx_seq_one_letter_code
_entity_poly.pdbx_strand_id
1 'polypeptide(L)' 'VNYVRCPGLDGSFGLMANHREGIIALTVGEIKVTREGKSEFLATSGGFAEIMKDNVK' A
#
# COMPACT_ATOMS: atom_id res chain seq x y z
N VAL A 1 0.03 9.27 6.77
CA VAL A 1 -0.41 8.83 5.43
C VAL A 1 -1.91 8.70 5.49
N ASN A 2 -2.64 9.31 4.55
CA ASN A 2 -4.09 9.26 4.52
C ASN A 2 -4.57 8.07 3.69
N TYR A 3 -3.85 7.72 2.64
CA TYR A 3 -4.18 6.63 1.74
C TYR A 3 -2.93 6.07 1.06
N VAL A 4 -2.85 4.76 0.90
CA VAL A 4 -1.84 4.10 0.05
C VAL A 4 -2.56 3.20 -0.95
N ARG A 5 -2.22 3.31 -2.23
CA ARG A 5 -2.62 2.33 -3.24
C ARG A 5 -1.43 1.48 -3.59
N CYS A 6 -1.55 0.18 -3.44
CA CYS A 6 -0.52 -0.79 -3.78
C CYS A 6 -0.97 -1.69 -4.93
N PRO A 7 -0.04 -2.17 -5.77
CA PRO A 7 -0.33 -3.16 -6.80
C PRO A 7 -0.28 -4.57 -6.16
N GLY A 8 -1.44 -5.22 -6.02
CA GLY A 8 -1.56 -6.61 -5.58
C GLY A 8 -1.67 -7.59 -6.75
N LEU A 9 -1.61 -8.89 -6.46
CA LEU A 9 -1.66 -9.96 -7.47
C LEU A 9 -2.90 -9.88 -8.38
N ASP A 10 -4.07 -9.64 -7.79
CA ASP A 10 -5.35 -9.56 -8.52
C ASP A 10 -5.75 -8.13 -8.92
N GLY A 11 -4.82 -7.18 -8.81
CA GLY A 11 -5.04 -5.76 -9.11
C GLY A 11 -4.66 -4.84 -7.95
N SER A 12 -4.98 -3.55 -8.11
CA SER A 12 -4.63 -2.56 -7.07
C SER A 12 -5.57 -2.63 -5.87
N PHE A 13 -5.01 -2.51 -4.67
CA PHE A 13 -5.77 -2.36 -3.43
C PHE A 13 -5.38 -1.08 -2.69
N GLY A 14 -6.28 -0.61 -1.82
CA GLY A 14 -6.13 0.62 -1.05
C GLY A 14 -6.01 0.34 0.45
N LEU A 15 -5.12 1.07 1.12
CA LEU A 15 -4.92 1.05 2.56
C LEU A 15 -5.26 2.42 3.15
N MET A 16 -6.01 2.41 4.25
CA MET A 16 -6.39 3.60 5.03
C MET A 16 -6.11 3.37 6.52
N ALA A 17 -6.36 4.40 7.34
CA ALA A 17 -6.29 4.27 8.79
C ALA A 17 -7.22 3.14 9.29
N ASN A 18 -6.74 2.37 10.28
CA ASN A 18 -7.44 1.21 10.86
C ASN A 18 -7.80 0.10 9.84
N HIS A 19 -7.02 -0.05 8.77
CA HIS A 19 -7.16 -1.20 7.89
C HIS A 19 -6.89 -2.50 8.67
N ARG A 20 -7.59 -3.58 8.30
CA ARG A 20 -7.41 -4.90 8.92
C ARG A 20 -5.96 -5.36 8.76
N GLU A 21 -5.41 -5.93 9.82
CA GLU A 21 -4.09 -6.56 9.81
C GLU A 21 -4.03 -7.72 8.82
N GLY A 22 -2.87 -7.90 8.20
CA GLY A 22 -2.66 -8.97 7.23
C GLY A 22 -1.40 -8.80 6.41
N ILE A 23 -1.07 -9.84 5.65
CA ILE A 23 0.05 -9.86 4.71
C ILE A 23 -0.54 -9.95 3.31
N ILE A 24 -0.18 -9.01 2.44
CA ILE A 24 -0.67 -8.95 1.06
C ILE A 24 0.52 -9.00 0.10
N ALA A 25 0.50 -9.94 -0.85
CA ALA A 25 1.52 -10.02 -1.87
C ALA A 25 1.43 -8.84 -2.85
N LEU A 26 2.57 -8.23 -3.14
CA LEU A 26 2.72 -7.12 -4.08
C LEU A 26 3.30 -7.61 -5.41
N THR A 27 2.79 -7.06 -6.50
CA THR A 27 3.35 -7.25 -7.85
C THR A 27 4.22 -6.05 -8.25
N VAL A 28 5.00 -6.20 -9.32
CA VAL A 28 5.70 -5.10 -9.97
C VAL A 28 4.68 -4.04 -10.39
N GLY A 29 4.94 -2.77 -10.05
CA GLY A 29 4.04 -1.67 -10.39
C GLY A 29 4.32 -0.39 -9.62
N GLU A 30 3.32 0.49 -9.57
CA GLU A 30 3.40 1.76 -8.85
C GLU A 30 2.60 1.72 -7.54
N ILE A 31 3.17 2.29 -6.48
CA ILE A 31 2.54 2.55 -5.20
C ILE A 31 2.26 4.05 -5.13
N LYS A 32 0.98 4.42 -4.97
CA LYS A 32 0.59 5.81 -4.75
C LYS A 32 0.39 6.05 -3.26
N VAL A 33 1.14 6.98 -2.68
CA VAL A 33 1.03 7.39 -1.28
C VAL A 33 0.43 8.78 -1.23
N THR A 34 -0.67 8.96 -0.51
CA THR A 34 -1.27 10.28 -0.28
C THR A 34 -1.07 10.70 1.17
N ARG A 35 -0.38 11.82 1.38
CA ARG A 35 -0.20 12.50 2.68
C ARG A 35 -0.67 13.93 2.56
N GLU A 36 -1.62 14.34 3.41
CA GLU A 36 -2.03 15.76 3.52
C GLU A 36 -2.42 16.39 2.16
N GLY A 37 -3.09 15.61 1.30
CA GLY A 37 -3.50 16.05 -0.05
C GLY A 37 -2.40 15.99 -1.12
N LYS A 38 -1.14 15.74 -0.76
CA LYS A 38 -0.05 15.50 -1.71
C LYS A 38 0.03 14.01 -2.05
N SER A 39 0.16 13.71 -3.34
CA SER A 39 0.33 12.34 -3.83
C SER A 39 1.76 12.12 -4.31
N GLU A 40 2.40 11.09 -3.80
CA GLU A 40 3.71 10.60 -4.21
C GLU A 40 3.54 9.25 -4.89
N PHE A 41 4.39 8.95 -5.87
CA PHE A 41 4.39 7.70 -6.61
C PHE A 41 5.74 7.02 -6.47
N LEU A 42 5.71 5.75 -6.08
CA LEU A 42 6.89 4.92 -5.85
C LEU A 42 6.81 3.71 -6.78
N ALA A 43 7.92 3.30 -7.39
CA ALA A 43 7.97 2.05 -8.15
C ALA A 43 8.35 0.89 -7.21
N THR A 44 7.65 -0.24 -7.35
CA THR A 44 7.98 -1.49 -6.66
C THR A 44 8.25 -2.60 -7.67
N SER A 45 9.22 -3.46 -7.37
CA SER A 45 9.51 -4.69 -8.12
C SER A 45 8.71 -5.91 -7.59
N GLY A 46 7.70 -5.67 -6.76
CA GLY A 46 6.90 -6.70 -6.09
C GLY A 46 7.36 -6.99 -4.66
N GLY A 47 6.87 -8.09 -4.08
CA GLY A 47 7.19 -8.51 -2.72
C GLY A 47 5.93 -8.76 -1.89
N PHE A 48 5.90 -8.23 -0.68
CA PHE A 48 4.73 -8.28 0.20
C PHE A 48 4.63 -7.00 1.03
N ALA A 49 3.42 -6.64 1.42
CA ALA A 49 3.14 -5.60 2.39
C ALA A 49 2.60 -6.26 3.66
N GLU A 50 3.23 -5.97 4.80
CA GLU A 50 2.77 -6.40 6.11
C GLU A 50 2.03 -5.25 6.79
N ILE A 51 0.74 -5.46 7.04
CA ILE A 51 -0.15 -4.48 7.68
C ILE A 51 -0.33 -4.89 9.14
N MET A 52 0.18 -4.06 10.03
CA MET A 52 -0.01 -4.14 11.47
C MET A 52 -1.01 -3.04 11.89
N LYS A 53 -1.61 -3.17 13.07
CA LYS A 53 -2.61 -2.22 13.61
C LYS A 53 -2.27 -0.75 13.37
N ASP A 54 -1.01 -0.38 13.62
CA ASP A 54 -0.54 1.00 13.61
C ASP A 54 0.61 1.24 12.61
N ASN A 55 0.99 0.23 11.82
CA ASN A 55 2.18 0.29 10.96
C ASN A 55 2.01 -0.53 9.68
N VAL A 56 2.72 -0.15 8.61
CA VAL A 56 2.81 -0.93 7.37
C VAL A 56 4.28 -1.05 7.01
N LYS A 57 4.74 -2.28 6.79
CA LYS A 57 6.11 -2.60 6.36
C LYS A 57 6.15 -3.19 4.96
#